data_AF-A0A135YLQ7-F1
#
_entry.id   AF-A0A135YLQ7-F1
#
_cell.length_a   1.000
_cell.length_b   1.000
_cell.length_c   1.000
_cell.angle_alpha   90.00
_cell.angle_beta   90.00
_cell.angle_gamma   90.00
#
_symmetry.space_group_name_H-M   'P 1'
#
loop_
_entity.id
_entity.type
_entity.pdbx_description
1 polymer ?
#
loop_
_entity_poly.entity_id
_entity_poly.type
_entity_poly.pdbx_seq_one_letter_code
_entity_poly.pdbx_strand_id
1 'polypeptide(L)'
;MGKLYGIGVGSGDSDLLTIRAVRTLEKLDVLYTPQAKKGGESTAMGIVSDYLREDLIVKERHFPMNYNDDEKIEAWDMISREIEIDVKEGLHVGFITLGDPMVYSTYVYLLERLINKIEIETIPGISSFINISSSNNFPLVMDRESLAVVSCTDKFDRLSYYVDDFDCLVLMKVYKNFKDVVDLIVKKELSENAIMVSNSSMENEIVYEDISEALKLEKVPYFSTILINKKWKRK
;
A
#
# COMPACT_ATOMS: atom_id res chain seq x y z
N MET A 1 20.91 21.70 -4.31
CA MET A 1 21.38 20.32 -4.07
C MET A 1 20.19 19.43 -4.35
N GLY A 2 20.38 18.36 -5.11
CA GLY A 2 19.29 17.43 -5.45
C GLY A 2 18.79 16.70 -4.21
N LYS A 3 17.58 16.13 -4.29
CA LYS A 3 16.95 15.37 -3.21
C LYS A 3 16.07 14.26 -3.77
N LEU A 4 16.05 13.10 -3.12
CA LEU A 4 15.03 12.07 -3.35
C LEU A 4 13.79 12.31 -2.46
N TYR A 5 12.61 12.30 -3.08
CA TYR A 5 11.33 12.32 -2.40
C TYR A 5 10.63 10.97 -2.50
N GLY A 6 10.37 10.31 -1.37
CA GLY A 6 9.47 9.14 -1.32
C GLY A 6 8.04 9.59 -1.11
N ILE A 7 7.16 9.44 -2.10
CA ILE A 7 5.85 10.10 -2.12
C ILE A 7 4.72 9.06 -2.03
N GLY A 8 3.98 9.09 -0.92
CA GLY A 8 2.74 8.32 -0.80
C GLY A 8 1.63 8.96 -1.60
N VAL A 9 1.04 8.21 -2.54
CA VAL A 9 0.00 8.74 -3.44
C VAL A 9 -1.43 8.50 -2.94
N GLY A 10 -1.60 7.90 -1.77
CA GLY A 10 -2.92 7.52 -1.27
C GLY A 10 -3.40 6.19 -1.84
N SER A 11 -4.63 5.80 -1.49
CA SER A 11 -5.14 4.45 -1.72
C SER A 11 -5.69 4.17 -3.12
N GLY A 12 -6.04 5.21 -3.88
CA GLY A 12 -6.61 5.07 -5.22
C GLY A 12 -7.05 6.41 -5.81
N ASP A 13 -7.98 7.12 -5.19
CA ASP A 13 -8.50 8.37 -5.74
C ASP A 13 -7.49 9.50 -5.63
N SER A 14 -7.46 10.33 -6.66
CA SER A 14 -6.49 11.41 -6.82
C SER A 14 -6.72 12.58 -5.85
N ASP A 15 -7.92 12.69 -5.26
CA ASP A 15 -8.28 13.67 -4.24
C ASP A 15 -7.81 13.28 -2.81
N LEU A 16 -7.35 12.04 -2.63
CA LEU A 16 -6.72 11.57 -1.40
C LEU A 16 -5.22 11.91 -1.32
N LEU A 17 -4.66 12.52 -2.36
CA LEU A 17 -3.31 13.07 -2.33
C LEU A 17 -3.21 14.18 -1.28
N THR A 18 -2.14 14.14 -0.48
CA THR A 18 -1.87 15.25 0.43
C THR A 18 -1.46 16.49 -0.38
N ILE A 19 -1.80 17.68 0.10
CA ILE A 19 -1.34 18.95 -0.50
C ILE A 19 0.20 18.98 -0.60
N ARG A 20 0.91 18.34 0.35
CA ARG A 20 2.36 18.23 0.30
C ARG A 20 2.82 17.33 -0.86
N ALA A 21 2.17 16.19 -1.11
CA ALA A 21 2.49 15.31 -2.23
C ALA A 21 2.35 16.05 -3.57
N VAL A 22 1.22 16.74 -3.79
CA VAL A 22 0.97 17.52 -5.02
C VAL A 22 2.05 18.58 -5.23
N ARG A 23 2.32 19.41 -4.21
CA ARG A 23 3.37 20.45 -4.28
C ARG A 23 4.78 19.91 -4.48
N THR A 24 5.04 18.67 -4.07
CA THR A 24 6.32 18.01 -4.30
C THR A 24 6.41 17.50 -5.74
N LEU A 25 5.35 16.87 -6.26
CA LEU A 25 5.27 16.39 -7.65
C LEU A 25 5.53 17.52 -8.67
N GLU A 26 4.97 18.71 -8.44
CA GLU A 26 5.15 19.90 -9.28
C GLU A 26 6.61 20.39 -9.42
N LYS A 27 7.49 19.98 -8.49
CA LYS A 27 8.89 20.45 -8.41
C LYS A 27 9.90 19.40 -8.87
N LEU A 28 9.45 18.20 -9.22
CA LEU A 28 10.33 17.12 -9.62
C LEU A 28 10.92 17.38 -11.00
N ASP A 29 12.19 17.03 -11.15
CA ASP A 29 12.84 16.95 -12.46
C ASP A 29 12.69 15.53 -13.04
N VAL A 30 12.70 14.51 -12.16
CA VAL A 30 12.59 13.10 -12.52
C VAL A 30 11.62 12.38 -11.58
N LEU A 31 10.73 11.55 -12.12
CA LEU A 31 9.81 10.71 -11.37
C LEU A 31 10.03 9.23 -11.69
N TYR A 32 10.33 8.45 -10.67
CA TYR A 32 10.34 6.99 -10.72
C TYR A 32 8.98 6.44 -10.31
N THR A 33 8.45 5.52 -11.13
CA THR A 33 7.19 4.83 -10.84
C THR A 33 7.38 3.31 -10.95
N PRO A 34 6.92 2.52 -9.95
CA PRO A 34 7.09 1.09 -9.96
C PRO A 34 6.07 0.41 -10.90
N GLN A 35 6.55 -0.47 -11.76
CA GLN A 35 5.73 -1.39 -12.54
C GLN A 35 5.75 -2.79 -11.91
N ALA A 36 4.57 -3.38 -11.71
CA ALA A 36 4.44 -4.76 -11.22
C ALA A 36 4.78 -5.81 -12.27
N LYS A 37 4.62 -5.47 -13.56
CA LYS A 37 5.06 -6.27 -14.72
C LYS A 37 5.77 -5.35 -15.69
N LYS A 38 6.85 -5.82 -16.32
CA LYS A 38 7.59 -5.04 -17.31
C LYS A 38 6.66 -4.56 -18.43
N GLY A 39 6.52 -3.24 -18.60
CA GLY A 39 5.64 -2.62 -19.60
C GLY A 39 4.15 -2.65 -19.24
N GLY A 40 3.79 -2.97 -18.00
CA GLY A 40 2.43 -2.86 -17.49
C GLY A 40 2.15 -1.50 -16.87
N GLU A 41 0.88 -1.15 -16.74
CA GLU A 41 0.46 0.11 -16.11
C GLU A 41 0.82 0.15 -14.62
N SER A 42 1.27 1.31 -14.16
CA SER A 42 1.46 1.57 -12.73
C SER A 42 0.20 2.21 -12.18
N THR A 43 -0.46 1.53 -11.23
CA THR A 43 -1.61 2.09 -10.53
C THR A 43 -1.26 3.44 -9.91
N ALA A 44 -0.10 3.56 -9.26
CA ALA A 44 0.34 4.82 -8.65
C ALA A 44 0.53 5.94 -9.68
N MET A 45 0.95 5.62 -10.91
CA MET A 45 1.08 6.60 -11.99
C MET A 45 -0.29 7.15 -12.42
N GLY A 46 -1.31 6.29 -12.52
CA GLY A 46 -2.67 6.72 -12.85
C GLY A 46 -3.28 7.68 -11.82
N ILE A 47 -2.89 7.57 -10.54
CA ILE A 47 -3.38 8.45 -9.47
C ILE A 47 -2.83 9.87 -9.60
N VAL A 48 -1.56 9.98 -10.01
CA VAL A 48 -0.85 11.27 -10.02
C VAL A 48 -0.87 11.98 -11.37
N SER A 49 -1.35 11.33 -12.44
CA SER A 49 -1.20 11.80 -13.83
C SER A 49 -1.62 13.25 -14.03
N ASP A 50 -2.73 13.66 -13.41
CA ASP A 50 -3.32 14.99 -13.57
C ASP A 50 -2.52 16.09 -12.85
N TYR A 51 -1.58 15.71 -11.99
CA TYR A 51 -0.72 16.62 -11.22
C TYR A 51 0.72 16.67 -11.74
N LEU A 52 1.03 15.92 -12.80
CA LEU A 52 2.37 15.92 -13.40
C LEU A 52 2.49 17.01 -14.46
N ARG A 53 3.66 17.65 -14.50
CA ARG A 53 4.00 18.56 -15.58
C ARG A 53 4.26 17.77 -16.86
N GLU A 54 3.89 18.32 -18.01
CA GLU A 54 4.11 17.68 -19.32
C GLU A 54 5.59 17.43 -19.63
N ASP A 55 6.50 18.24 -19.07
CA ASP A 55 7.94 18.17 -19.26
C ASP A 55 8.67 17.27 -18.23
N LEU A 56 7.93 16.64 -17.31
CA LEU A 56 8.51 15.77 -16.29
C LEU A 56 9.10 14.50 -16.91
N ILE A 57 10.35 14.18 -16.55
CA ILE A 57 10.98 12.94 -16.98
C ILE A 57 10.45 11.79 -16.13
N VAL A 58 9.66 10.90 -16.73
CA VAL A 58 9.13 9.71 -16.05
C VAL A 58 9.97 8.48 -16.38
N LYS A 59 10.50 7.84 -15.33
CA LYS A 59 11.30 6.62 -15.40
C LYS A 59 10.51 5.45 -14.80
N GLU A 60 9.81 4.71 -15.66
CA GLU A 60 9.12 3.49 -15.25
C GLU A 60 10.13 2.37 -15.02
N ARG A 61 10.10 1.74 -13.84
CA ARG A 61 11.02 0.65 -13.49
C ARG A 61 10.25 -0.55 -12.99
N HIS A 62 10.64 -1.73 -13.48
CA HIS A 62 10.07 -2.99 -13.01
C HIS A 62 10.65 -3.36 -11.65
N PHE A 63 9.78 -3.52 -10.65
CA PHE A 63 10.16 -4.00 -9.33
C PHE A 63 9.67 -5.43 -9.17
N PRO A 64 10.54 -6.44 -9.37
CA PRO A 64 10.14 -7.83 -9.25
C PRO A 64 9.59 -8.12 -7.84
N MET A 65 8.38 -8.69 -7.79
CA MET A 65 7.69 -9.04 -6.55
C MET A 65 7.77 -10.55 -6.23
N ASN A 66 8.40 -11.34 -7.08
CA ASN A 66 8.60 -12.77 -6.89
C ASN A 66 9.78 -13.05 -5.94
N TYR A 67 9.70 -14.16 -5.19
CA TYR A 67 10.64 -14.54 -4.13
C TYR A 67 11.99 -15.12 -4.63
N ASN A 68 12.41 -14.80 -5.86
CA ASN A 68 13.79 -15.11 -6.25
C ASN A 68 14.67 -13.97 -5.76
N ASP A 69 15.39 -14.22 -4.66
CA ASP A 69 16.04 -13.15 -3.88
C ASP A 69 17.13 -12.43 -4.68
N ASP A 70 17.87 -13.13 -5.54
CA ASP A 70 19.01 -12.56 -6.29
C ASP A 70 18.58 -11.56 -7.38
N GLU A 71 17.67 -11.94 -8.28
CA GLU A 71 17.18 -11.06 -9.36
C GLU A 71 16.53 -9.79 -8.81
N LYS A 72 15.87 -9.91 -7.66
CA LYS A 72 15.19 -8.81 -6.98
C LYS A 72 16.18 -7.83 -6.35
N ILE A 73 17.20 -8.35 -5.66
CA ILE A 73 18.27 -7.52 -5.08
C ILE A 73 19.00 -6.78 -6.20
N GLU A 74 19.36 -7.46 -7.29
CA GLU A 74 20.03 -6.84 -8.43
C GLU A 74 19.20 -5.71 -9.05
N ALA A 75 17.91 -5.94 -9.29
CA ALA A 75 17.02 -4.91 -9.84
C ALA A 75 16.95 -3.68 -8.92
N TRP A 76 16.82 -3.88 -7.61
CA TRP A 76 16.74 -2.78 -6.65
C TRP A 76 18.07 -2.02 -6.52
N ASP A 77 19.19 -2.74 -6.55
CA ASP A 77 20.52 -2.13 -6.57
C ASP A 77 20.73 -1.28 -7.81
N MET A 78 20.35 -1.78 -8.99
CA MET A 78 20.42 -1.02 -10.24
C MET A 78 19.58 0.26 -10.18
N ILE A 79 18.31 0.16 -9.75
CA ILE A 79 17.41 1.32 -9.67
C ILE A 79 17.90 2.32 -8.62
N SER A 80 18.40 1.85 -7.47
CA SER A 80 18.95 2.73 -6.44
C SER A 80 20.17 3.50 -6.94
N ARG A 81 21.09 2.85 -7.68
CA ARG A 81 22.25 3.52 -8.29
C ARG A 81 21.82 4.58 -9.29
N GLU A 82 20.78 4.31 -10.07
CA GLU A 82 20.24 5.28 -11.02
C GLU A 82 19.70 6.53 -10.30
N ILE A 83 18.89 6.33 -9.25
CA ILE A 83 18.36 7.42 -8.42
C ILE A 83 19.50 8.21 -7.74
N GLU A 84 20.53 7.52 -7.25
CA GLU A 84 21.70 8.14 -6.63
C GLU A 84 22.43 9.07 -7.61
N ILE A 85 22.57 8.64 -8.87
CA ILE A 85 23.21 9.44 -9.93
C ILE A 85 22.38 10.71 -10.20
N ASP A 86 21.08 10.56 -10.48
CA ASP A 86 20.20 11.68 -10.78
C ASP A 86 20.23 12.74 -9.66
N VAL A 87 20.17 12.30 -8.39
CA VAL A 87 20.21 13.21 -7.24
C VAL A 87 21.57 13.91 -7.12
N LYS A 88 22.68 13.21 -7.38
CA LYS A 88 24.04 13.80 -7.34
C LYS A 88 24.30 14.78 -8.49
N GLU A 89 23.58 14.66 -9.60
CA GLU A 89 23.58 15.67 -10.67
C GLU A 89 22.80 16.94 -10.29
N GLY A 90 22.16 16.95 -9.12
CA GLY A 90 21.46 18.10 -8.57
C GLY A 90 19.96 18.09 -8.80
N LEU A 91 19.40 17.00 -9.34
CA LEU A 91 17.99 16.87 -9.68
C LEU A 91 17.11 16.58 -8.45
N HIS A 92 15.89 17.10 -8.47
CA HIS A 92 14.81 16.69 -7.57
C HIS A 92 14.13 15.45 -8.11
N VAL A 93 14.35 14.32 -7.44
CA VAL A 93 13.91 13.00 -7.88
C VAL A 93 12.75 12.53 -7.00
N GLY A 94 11.65 12.09 -7.60
CA GLY A 94 10.53 11.48 -6.87
C GLY A 94 10.48 9.98 -7.07
N PHE A 95 10.04 9.25 -6.06
CA PHE A 95 9.59 7.86 -6.16
C PHE A 95 8.17 7.78 -5.61
N ILE A 96 7.19 7.41 -6.43
CA ILE A 96 5.80 7.28 -5.99
C ILE A 96 5.45 5.86 -5.55
N THR A 97 4.59 5.75 -4.55
CA THR A 97 4.08 4.47 -4.06
C THR A 97 2.62 4.59 -3.65
N LEU A 98 1.84 3.55 -3.98
CA LEU A 98 0.47 3.41 -3.50
C LEU A 98 0.45 3.41 -1.96
N GLY A 99 -0.55 4.05 -1.39
CA GLY A 99 -0.74 4.20 0.04
C GLY A 99 0.29 5.12 0.68
N ASP A 100 0.96 4.61 1.71
CA ASP A 100 1.99 5.31 2.45
C ASP A 100 3.38 4.68 2.22
N PRO A 101 4.48 5.45 2.09
CA PRO A 101 5.80 4.91 1.82
C PRO A 101 6.40 4.08 2.97
N MET A 102 5.88 4.20 4.19
CA MET A 102 6.37 3.49 5.37
C MET A 102 5.53 2.24 5.72
N VAL A 103 4.48 1.94 4.95
CA VAL A 103 3.58 0.81 5.20
C VAL A 103 3.62 -0.18 4.04
N TYR A 104 4.35 -1.28 4.21
CA TYR A 104 4.46 -2.37 3.22
C TYR A 104 4.80 -1.92 1.78
N SER A 105 5.44 -0.76 1.62
CA SER A 105 5.84 -0.19 0.35
C SER A 105 7.18 -0.76 -0.13
N THR A 106 7.36 -0.86 -1.45
CA THR A 106 8.66 -1.17 -2.05
C THR A 106 9.68 -0.04 -1.85
N TYR A 107 9.23 1.18 -1.55
CA TYR A 107 10.10 2.33 -1.32
C TYR A 107 11.13 2.08 -0.20
N VAL A 108 10.76 1.35 0.86
CA VAL A 108 11.66 1.12 2.01
C VAL A 108 12.95 0.40 1.63
N TYR A 109 12.94 -0.40 0.56
CA TYR A 109 14.14 -1.08 0.06
C TYR A 109 15.09 -0.14 -0.68
N LEU A 110 14.55 0.89 -1.33
CA LEU A 110 15.35 1.98 -1.91
C LEU A 110 15.88 2.89 -0.80
N LEU A 111 15.04 3.20 0.19
CA LEU A 111 15.41 3.99 1.37
C LEU A 111 16.61 3.37 2.09
N GLU A 112 16.58 2.07 2.38
CA GLU A 112 17.68 1.34 3.01
C GLU A 112 19.03 1.51 2.26
N ARG A 113 18.97 1.50 0.93
CA ARG A 113 20.17 1.60 0.06
C ARG A 113 20.72 3.02 -0.06
N LEU A 114 19.88 4.03 0.15
CA LEU A 114 20.15 5.41 -0.23
C LEU A 114 20.23 6.38 0.94
N ILE A 115 19.66 6.05 2.10
CA ILE A 115 19.52 6.98 3.24
C ILE A 115 20.84 7.56 3.74
N ASN A 116 21.95 6.84 3.58
CA ASN A 116 23.29 7.29 3.97
C ASN A 116 24.12 7.84 2.81
N LYS A 117 23.54 7.98 1.60
CA LYS A 117 24.26 8.34 0.37
C LYS A 117 23.79 9.66 -0.26
N ILE A 118 22.51 10.00 -0.07
CA ILE A 118 21.86 11.19 -0.64
C ILE A 118 20.88 11.80 0.35
N GLU A 119 20.47 13.04 0.12
CA GLU A 119 19.38 13.65 0.90
C GLU A 119 18.04 13.04 0.50
N ILE A 120 17.24 12.67 1.51
CA ILE A 120 15.94 12.02 1.33
C ILE A 120 14.88 12.72 2.17
N GLU A 121 13.70 12.91 1.58
CA GLU A 121 12.49 13.34 2.28
C GLU A 121 11.33 12.40 1.96
N THR A 122 10.66 11.88 2.99
CA THR A 122 9.49 11.01 2.82
C THR A 122 8.21 11.83 3.06
N ILE A 123 7.31 11.81 2.08
CA ILE A 123 6.00 12.45 2.13
C ILE A 123 4.95 11.37 2.43
N PRO A 124 4.26 11.44 3.58
CA PRO A 124 3.27 10.43 3.94
C PRO A 124 2.06 10.49 3.01
N GLY A 125 1.39 9.35 2.89
CA GLY A 125 0.15 9.18 2.12
C GLY A 125 -0.93 8.46 2.93
N ILE A 126 -2.17 8.49 2.45
CA ILE A 126 -3.27 7.79 3.11
C ILE A 126 -3.15 6.29 2.83
N SER A 127 -2.88 5.49 3.88
CA SER A 127 -2.84 4.03 3.77
C SER A 127 -4.22 3.45 3.46
N SER A 128 -4.27 2.37 2.67
CA SER A 128 -5.53 1.76 2.23
C SER A 128 -6.48 1.39 3.37
N PHE A 129 -5.97 0.86 4.48
CA PHE A 129 -6.82 0.47 5.61
C PHE A 129 -7.44 1.68 6.35
N ILE A 130 -6.77 2.85 6.33
CA ILE A 130 -7.36 4.09 6.87
C ILE A 130 -8.44 4.60 5.93
N ASN A 131 -8.21 4.51 4.62
CA ASN A 131 -9.24 4.87 3.65
C ASN A 131 -10.48 3.98 3.78
N ILE A 132 -10.30 2.65 3.84
CA ILE A 132 -11.40 1.69 4.03
C ILE A 132 -12.20 2.03 5.30
N SER A 133 -11.51 2.29 6.41
CA SER A 133 -12.14 2.69 7.68
C SER A 133 -12.97 3.97 7.51
N SER A 134 -12.42 4.99 6.86
CA SER A 134 -13.06 6.29 6.71
C SER A 134 -14.23 6.26 5.72
N SER A 135 -14.06 5.65 4.54
CA SER A 135 -15.08 5.60 3.49
C SER A 135 -16.30 4.76 3.88
N ASN A 136 -16.12 3.82 4.81
CA ASN A 136 -17.19 2.94 5.29
C ASN A 136 -17.74 3.32 6.68
N ASN A 137 -17.31 4.44 7.27
CA ASN A 137 -17.64 4.82 8.64
C ASN A 137 -17.44 3.65 9.63
N PHE A 138 -16.33 2.92 9.48
CA PHE A 138 -15.96 1.79 10.30
C PHE A 138 -14.81 2.21 11.23
N PRO A 139 -15.06 2.53 12.51
CA PRO A 139 -14.00 2.95 13.43
C PRO A 139 -12.96 1.85 13.59
N LEU A 140 -11.71 2.12 13.18
CA LEU A 140 -10.68 1.09 13.21
C LEU A 140 -10.24 0.74 14.63
N VAL A 141 -10.21 1.71 15.55
CA VAL A 141 -9.76 1.53 16.94
C VAL A 141 -10.37 2.63 17.82
N MET A 142 -10.72 2.32 19.07
CA MET A 142 -11.31 3.25 20.04
C MET A 142 -10.70 3.11 21.44
N ASP A 143 -10.55 4.24 22.14
CA ASP A 143 -10.08 4.30 23.54
C ASP A 143 -8.79 3.51 23.80
N ARG A 144 -8.86 2.43 24.58
CA ARG A 144 -7.71 1.58 24.98
C ARG A 144 -7.54 0.33 24.13
N GLU A 145 -8.22 0.27 22.99
CA GLU A 145 -8.16 -0.88 22.09
C GLU A 145 -6.76 -1.03 21.47
N SER A 146 -6.31 -2.27 21.44
CA SER A 146 -5.09 -2.68 20.77
C SER A 146 -5.35 -2.84 19.27
N LEU A 147 -4.43 -2.35 18.43
CA LEU A 147 -4.48 -2.47 16.97
C LEU A 147 -3.27 -3.26 16.44
N ALA A 148 -3.53 -4.30 15.66
CA ALA A 148 -2.51 -5.01 14.89
C ALA A 148 -2.70 -4.80 13.39
N VAL A 149 -1.62 -4.47 12.68
CA VAL A 149 -1.59 -4.44 11.21
C VAL A 149 -0.72 -5.60 10.72
N VAL A 150 -1.31 -6.53 9.99
CA VAL A 150 -0.70 -7.81 9.63
C VAL A 150 -0.81 -8.06 8.13
N SER A 151 0.30 -8.50 7.51
CA SER A 151 0.31 -9.02 6.14
C SER A 151 -0.04 -10.49 6.12
N CYS A 152 -1.09 -10.88 5.40
CA CYS A 152 -1.55 -12.27 5.27
C CYS A 152 -0.84 -13.07 4.18
N THR A 153 0.31 -12.59 3.70
CA THR A 153 1.12 -13.27 2.68
C THR A 153 2.02 -14.38 3.24
N ASP A 154 2.23 -14.43 4.55
CA ASP A 154 3.06 -15.43 5.24
C ASP A 154 2.19 -16.54 5.85
N LYS A 155 2.80 -17.51 6.57
CA LYS A 155 2.12 -18.67 7.16
C LYS A 155 0.92 -18.27 8.02
N PHE A 156 -0.24 -18.82 7.65
CA PHE A 156 -1.54 -18.60 8.30
C PHE A 156 -1.55 -18.97 9.80
N ASP A 157 -0.64 -19.85 10.23
CA ASP A 157 -0.59 -20.43 11.59
C ASP A 157 -0.61 -19.39 12.72
N ARG A 158 -0.13 -18.17 12.47
CA ARG A 158 -0.09 -17.10 13.49
C ARG A 158 -1.37 -16.27 13.58
N LEU A 159 -2.25 -16.34 12.58
CA LEU A 159 -3.39 -15.44 12.47
C LEU A 159 -4.40 -15.61 13.60
N SER A 160 -4.66 -16.86 14.02
CA SER A 160 -5.58 -17.10 15.14
C SER A 160 -5.09 -16.42 16.43
N TYR A 161 -3.78 -16.44 16.71
CA TYR A 161 -3.23 -15.77 17.89
C TYR A 161 -3.44 -14.25 17.83
N TYR A 162 -3.22 -13.63 16.67
CA TYR A 162 -3.49 -12.20 16.53
C TYR A 162 -4.98 -11.89 16.70
N VAL A 163 -5.86 -12.71 16.12
CA VAL A 163 -7.31 -12.55 16.26
C VAL A 163 -7.73 -12.74 17.71
N ASP A 164 -7.04 -13.54 18.51
CA ASP A 164 -7.35 -13.72 19.93
C ASP A 164 -6.81 -12.57 20.79
N ASP A 165 -5.56 -12.16 20.58
CA ASP A 165 -4.83 -11.23 21.47
C ASP A 165 -5.16 -9.74 21.24
N PHE A 166 -5.57 -9.33 20.03
CA PHE A 166 -5.80 -7.91 19.69
C PHE A 166 -7.29 -7.56 19.62
N ASP A 167 -7.65 -6.34 20.00
CA ASP A 167 -9.03 -5.85 19.92
C ASP A 167 -9.44 -5.52 18.48
N CYS A 168 -8.50 -4.95 17.72
CA CYS A 168 -8.68 -4.50 16.36
C CYS A 168 -7.57 -5.04 15.46
N LEU A 169 -7.93 -5.43 14.24
CA LEU A 169 -6.99 -5.98 13.26
C LEU A 169 -7.18 -5.35 11.89
N VAL A 170 -6.06 -5.06 11.22
CA VAL A 170 -5.98 -4.85 9.79
C VAL A 170 -5.26 -6.05 9.18
N LEU A 171 -5.96 -6.78 8.34
CA LEU A 171 -5.42 -7.92 7.60
C LEU A 171 -5.22 -7.50 6.15
N MET A 172 -3.98 -7.18 5.78
CA MET A 172 -3.62 -6.74 4.44
C MET A 172 -3.23 -7.93 3.54
N LYS A 173 -3.41 -7.77 2.23
CA LYS A 173 -2.96 -8.75 1.21
C LYS A 173 -3.59 -10.14 1.41
N VAL A 174 -4.88 -10.18 1.78
CA VAL A 174 -5.58 -11.44 2.08
C VAL A 174 -5.81 -12.32 0.85
N TYR A 175 -5.63 -11.78 -0.36
CA TYR A 175 -6.00 -12.42 -1.62
C TYR A 175 -5.48 -13.85 -1.83
N LYS A 176 -4.31 -14.20 -1.27
CA LYS A 176 -3.76 -15.56 -1.38
C LYS A 176 -4.49 -16.59 -0.51
N ASN A 177 -4.88 -16.19 0.70
CA ASN A 177 -5.39 -17.08 1.75
C ASN A 177 -6.79 -16.66 2.22
N PHE A 178 -7.54 -15.95 1.38
CA PHE A 178 -8.77 -15.26 1.81
C PHE A 178 -9.82 -16.23 2.36
N LYS A 179 -9.93 -17.45 1.82
CA LYS A 179 -10.87 -18.47 2.31
C LYS A 179 -10.55 -18.85 3.75
N ASP A 180 -9.30 -19.19 4.04
CA ASP A 180 -8.86 -19.56 5.39
C ASP A 180 -9.05 -18.39 6.38
N VAL A 181 -8.75 -17.17 5.94
CA VAL A 181 -8.93 -15.94 6.75
C VAL A 181 -10.41 -15.73 7.08
N VAL A 182 -11.29 -15.77 6.08
CA VAL A 182 -12.73 -15.57 6.27
C VAL A 182 -13.32 -16.70 7.10
N ASP A 183 -12.95 -17.95 6.84
CA ASP A 183 -13.39 -19.11 7.64
C ASP A 183 -13.01 -18.97 9.12
N LEU A 184 -11.81 -18.46 9.42
CA LEU A 184 -11.40 -18.19 10.79
C LEU A 184 -12.27 -17.12 11.44
N ILE A 185 -12.54 -16.01 10.73
CA ILE A 185 -13.37 -14.92 11.27
C ILE A 185 -14.80 -15.41 11.53
N VAL A 186 -15.36 -16.22 10.63
CA VAL A 186 -16.67 -16.85 10.80
C VAL A 186 -16.68 -17.79 12.02
N LYS A 187 -15.67 -18.66 12.16
CA LYS A 187 -15.54 -19.57 13.31
C LYS A 187 -15.37 -18.85 14.65
N LYS A 188 -14.81 -17.64 14.64
CA LYS A 188 -14.65 -16.78 15.80
C LYS A 188 -15.87 -15.89 16.07
N GLU A 189 -16.95 -16.04 15.28
CA GLU A 189 -18.19 -15.26 15.38
C GLU A 189 -17.97 -13.74 15.21
N LEU A 190 -16.98 -13.36 14.39
CA LEU A 190 -16.56 -11.97 14.18
C LEU A 190 -17.05 -11.38 12.84
N SER A 191 -17.91 -12.08 12.09
CA SER A 191 -18.39 -11.60 10.78
C SER A 191 -19.08 -10.23 10.86
N GLU A 192 -19.92 -10.01 11.89
CA GLU A 192 -20.59 -8.71 12.13
C GLU A 192 -19.61 -7.60 12.55
N ASN A 193 -18.40 -7.98 12.99
CA ASN A 193 -17.36 -7.08 13.46
C ASN A 193 -16.29 -6.80 12.40
N ALA A 194 -16.49 -7.30 11.18
CA ALA A 194 -15.51 -7.24 10.12
C ALA A 194 -16.05 -6.61 8.84
N ILE A 195 -15.15 -6.04 8.05
CA ILE A 195 -15.42 -5.57 6.70
C ILE A 195 -14.26 -6.00 5.80
N MET A 196 -14.58 -6.56 4.63
CA MET A 196 -13.61 -6.78 3.57
C MET A 196 -13.85 -5.76 2.48
N VAL A 197 -12.79 -5.08 2.04
CA VAL A 197 -12.84 -4.20 0.87
C VAL A 197 -11.71 -4.55 -0.08
N SER A 198 -12.04 -4.62 -1.36
CA SER A 198 -11.11 -4.81 -2.45
C SER A 198 -10.98 -3.53 -3.28
N ASN A 199 -9.75 -3.19 -3.69
CA ASN A 199 -9.45 -2.04 -4.54
C ASN A 199 -10.02 -0.72 -4.00
N SER A 200 -9.79 -0.46 -2.71
CA SER A 200 -10.42 0.69 -2.06
C SER A 200 -10.05 2.01 -2.74
N SER A 201 -11.05 2.86 -2.99
CA SER A 201 -10.91 4.16 -3.66
C SER A 201 -10.39 4.02 -5.11
N MET A 202 -10.68 2.90 -5.77
CA MET A 202 -10.47 2.70 -7.20
C MET A 202 -11.82 2.47 -7.89
N GLU A 203 -11.88 2.65 -9.21
CA GLU A 203 -13.13 2.51 -9.98
C GLU A 203 -13.84 1.15 -9.80
N ASN A 204 -13.07 0.10 -9.50
CA ASN A 204 -13.57 -1.25 -9.28
C ASN A 204 -13.53 -1.67 -7.79
N GLU A 205 -13.80 -0.72 -6.88
CA GLU A 205 -13.98 -1.00 -5.46
C GLU A 205 -15.10 -2.03 -5.24
N ILE A 206 -14.84 -2.99 -4.37
CA ILE A 206 -15.85 -3.97 -3.92
C ILE A 206 -15.86 -3.98 -2.40
N VAL A 207 -17.01 -3.63 -1.82
CA VAL A 207 -17.26 -3.71 -0.39
C VAL A 207 -18.08 -4.96 -0.09
N TYR A 208 -17.55 -5.85 0.75
CA TYR A 208 -18.26 -7.03 1.22
C TYR A 208 -18.86 -6.72 2.59
N GLU A 209 -20.17 -6.47 2.60
CA GLU A 209 -20.88 -6.17 3.84
C GLU A 209 -20.94 -7.38 4.77
N ASP A 210 -21.36 -8.53 4.26
CA ASP A 210 -21.13 -9.81 4.90
C ASP A 210 -19.87 -10.45 4.32
N ILE A 211 -18.81 -10.50 5.13
CA ILE A 211 -17.54 -11.08 4.70
C ILE A 211 -17.64 -12.56 4.32
N SER A 212 -18.66 -13.28 4.81
CA SER A 212 -18.87 -14.69 4.49
C SER A 212 -19.23 -14.92 3.03
N GLU A 213 -19.76 -13.90 2.35
CA GLU A 213 -20.04 -13.95 0.91
C GLU A 213 -18.77 -14.18 0.10
N ALA A 214 -17.62 -13.73 0.60
CA ALA A 214 -16.34 -13.97 -0.04
C ALA A 214 -16.04 -15.47 -0.19
N LEU A 215 -16.55 -16.35 0.69
CA LEU A 215 -16.33 -17.81 0.60
C LEU A 215 -16.91 -18.43 -0.68
N LYS A 216 -17.90 -17.78 -1.30
CA LYS A 216 -18.51 -18.20 -2.57
C LYS A 216 -17.61 -17.92 -3.77
N LEU A 217 -16.59 -17.07 -3.60
CA LEU A 217 -15.69 -16.67 -4.68
C LEU A 217 -14.57 -17.69 -4.90
N GLU A 218 -14.11 -17.78 -6.14
CA GLU A 218 -12.89 -18.53 -6.47
C GLU A 218 -11.63 -17.76 -6.09
N LYS A 219 -11.66 -16.44 -6.29
CA LYS A 219 -10.56 -15.51 -6.01
C LYS A 219 -11.09 -14.14 -5.65
N VAL A 220 -10.29 -13.37 -4.94
CA VAL A 220 -10.55 -11.94 -4.65
C VAL A 220 -9.43 -11.07 -5.27
N PRO A 221 -9.67 -9.78 -5.53
CA PRO A 221 -8.64 -8.88 -6.07
C PRO A 221 -7.37 -8.80 -5.21
N TYR A 222 -6.23 -8.44 -5.83
CA TYR A 222 -4.93 -8.33 -5.15
C TYR A 222 -4.96 -7.36 -3.96
N PHE A 223 -5.59 -6.19 -4.14
CA PHE A 223 -5.75 -5.16 -3.11
C PHE A 223 -6.95 -5.43 -2.20
N SER A 224 -7.09 -6.67 -1.71
CA SER A 224 -8.10 -7.03 -0.71
C SER A 224 -7.54 -6.89 0.71
N THR A 225 -8.30 -6.20 1.56
CA THR A 225 -7.96 -5.95 2.97
C THR A 225 -9.20 -6.23 3.83
N ILE A 226 -9.00 -6.83 5.01
CA ILE A 226 -10.06 -7.02 6.01
C ILE A 226 -9.74 -6.14 7.22
N LEU A 227 -10.73 -5.40 7.71
CA LEU A 227 -10.66 -4.74 9.01
C LEU A 227 -11.55 -5.49 10.00
N ILE A 228 -11.09 -5.61 11.23
CA ILE A 228 -11.84 -6.20 12.35
C ILE A 228 -11.80 -5.20 13.50
N ASN A 229 -12.96 -4.88 14.07
CA ASN A 229 -13.07 -4.21 15.35
C ASN A 229 -14.09 -4.97 16.20
N LYS A 230 -13.62 -5.72 17.20
CA LYS A 230 -14.45 -6.62 18.02
C LYS A 230 -15.54 -5.91 18.82
N LYS A 231 -15.42 -4.59 19.04
CA LYS A 231 -16.43 -3.79 19.75
C LYS A 231 -17.36 -3.02 18.83
N TRP A 232 -17.10 -3.02 17.53
CA TRP A 232 -17.95 -2.37 16.53
C TRP A 232 -18.74 -3.40 15.74
N LYS A 233 -20.04 -3.49 15.99
CA LYS A 233 -20.95 -4.32 15.20
C LYS A 233 -21.55 -3.52 14.06
N ARG A 234 -21.43 -4.05 12.84
CA ARG A 234 -22.11 -3.54 11.66
C ARG A 234 -23.59 -3.98 11.75
N LYS A 235 -24.50 -3.04 11.48
CA LYS A 235 -25.95 -3.29 11.50
C LYS A 235 -26.42 -3.83 10.16
#